data_AF-A0A4S4B9G0-F1
#
_entry.id   AF-A0A4S4B9G0-F1
#
_cell.length_a   1.000
_cell.length_b   1.000
_cell.length_c   1.000
_cell.angle_alpha   90.00
_cell.angle_beta   90.00
_cell.angle_gamma   90.00
#
_symmetry.space_group_name_H-M   'P 1'
#
loop_
_entity.id
_entity.type
_entity.pdbx_description
1 polymer ?
#
loop_
_entity_poly.entity_id
_entity_poly.type
_entity_poly.pdbx_seq_one_letter_code
_entity_poly.pdbx_strand_id
1 'polypeptide(L)'
;MSDVQTQTPWQDTITLRAGVPKTEVQQALARMTPEQLAVIQAVHETGWSLTVQSTAGSGKSTVLRTVAQVLPAGLRIGAFALNKSIARSLKDALPSDVQVSTFHAFGKTMVEECSPRKATFSEWKRKHLVDSLLKERGLYSKGVAKTALALVKLSMVHIANTGAAIEGLVSEQEMEWPAGLSPVELVRLVQDRALSDFLERGHYDYDDMLYLP
;
A
#
# COMPACT_ATOMS: atom_id res chain seq x y z
N MET A 1 7.92 20.62 42.61
CA MET A 1 6.56 20.74 42.05
C MET A 1 6.27 19.45 41.34
N SER A 2 5.38 18.65 41.91
CA SER A 2 4.97 17.34 41.41
C SER A 2 4.09 17.52 40.17
N ASP A 3 4.62 17.16 39.00
CA ASP A 3 3.81 17.04 37.79
C ASP A 3 2.80 15.91 38.00
N VAL A 4 1.55 16.31 38.20
CA VAL A 4 0.41 15.41 38.16
C VAL A 4 0.29 14.95 36.71
N GLN A 5 0.85 13.77 36.41
CA GLN A 5 0.50 13.04 35.20
C GLN A 5 -1.00 12.81 35.24
N THR A 6 -1.74 13.61 34.50
CA THR A 6 -3.17 13.43 34.25
C THR A 6 -3.32 12.15 33.44
N GLN A 7 -3.51 11.04 34.15
CA GLN A 7 -3.97 9.79 33.55
C GLN A 7 -5.24 10.10 32.75
N THR A 8 -5.13 9.98 31.45
CA THR A 8 -6.22 10.28 30.53
C THR A 8 -7.21 9.10 30.58
N PRO A 9 -8.54 9.33 30.60
CA PRO A 9 -9.53 8.27 30.85
C PRO A 9 -9.42 7.04 29.92
N TRP A 10 -8.91 7.23 28.70
CA TRP A 10 -8.71 6.14 27.75
C TRP A 10 -7.58 5.18 28.17
N GLN A 11 -6.60 5.62 28.97
CA GLN A 11 -5.48 4.78 29.40
C GLN A 11 -5.93 3.62 30.29
N ASP A 12 -7.00 3.81 31.06
CA ASP A 12 -7.58 2.76 31.91
C ASP A 12 -8.40 1.74 31.11
N THR A 13 -8.79 2.09 29.88
CA THR A 13 -9.53 1.23 28.95
C THR A 13 -8.64 0.46 27.99
N ILE A 14 -7.30 0.66 28.04
CA ILE A 14 -6.36 -0.04 27.17
C ILE A 14 -6.38 -1.54 27.46
N THR A 15 -6.90 -2.31 26.51
CA THR A 15 -6.68 -3.75 26.45
C THR A 15 -5.34 -4.02 25.77
N LEU A 16 -4.42 -4.62 26.51
CA LEU A 16 -3.09 -4.97 26.00
C LEU A 16 -3.14 -6.24 25.16
N ARG A 17 -2.23 -6.32 24.19
CA ARG A 17 -2.00 -7.56 23.44
C ARG A 17 -1.36 -8.66 24.28
N ALA A 18 -1.60 -9.91 23.89
CA ALA A 18 -1.00 -11.07 24.55
C ALA A 18 0.54 -10.96 24.54
N GLY A 19 1.16 -11.22 25.69
CA GLY A 19 2.61 -11.14 25.85
C GLY A 19 3.18 -9.72 26.03
N VAL A 20 2.35 -8.67 26.00
CA VAL A 20 2.79 -7.29 26.25
C VAL A 20 2.70 -6.96 27.75
N PRO A 21 3.81 -6.64 28.44
CA PRO A 21 3.79 -6.30 29.86
C PRO A 21 3.12 -4.94 30.09
N LYS A 22 2.09 -4.90 30.96
CA LYS A 22 1.38 -3.64 31.30
C LYS A 22 2.31 -2.55 31.84
N THR A 23 3.29 -2.94 32.64
CA THR A 23 4.28 -2.03 33.22
C THR A 23 5.16 -1.37 32.16
N GLU A 24 5.57 -2.11 31.12
CA GLU A 24 6.37 -1.58 30.02
C GLU A 24 5.59 -0.52 29.22
N VAL A 25 4.33 -0.81 28.91
CA VAL A 25 3.45 0.12 28.19
C VAL A 25 3.17 1.38 29.01
N GLN A 26 2.89 1.23 30.31
CA GLN A 26 2.69 2.38 31.18
C GLN A 26 3.94 3.26 31.28
N GLN A 27 5.14 2.66 31.37
CA GLN A 27 6.40 3.41 31.35
C GLN A 27 6.65 4.10 30.01
N ALA A 28 6.28 3.46 28.90
CA ALA A 28 6.38 4.05 27.57
C ALA A 28 5.45 5.28 27.45
N LEU A 29 4.17 5.12 27.80
CA LEU A 29 3.18 6.20 27.77
C LEU A 29 3.57 7.37 28.67
N ALA A 30 4.11 7.10 29.86
CA ALA A 30 4.56 8.12 30.81
C ALA A 30 5.69 9.02 30.27
N ARG A 31 6.45 8.56 29.27
CA ARG A 31 7.57 9.28 28.65
C ARG A 31 7.18 10.00 27.36
N MET A 32 5.96 9.80 26.88
CA MET A 32 5.49 10.39 25.63
C MET A 32 5.11 11.85 25.79
N THR A 33 5.31 12.62 24.72
CA THR A 33 4.87 14.01 24.68
C THR A 33 3.33 14.09 24.51
N PRO A 34 2.70 15.23 24.84
CA PRO A 34 1.27 15.42 24.63
C PRO A 34 0.81 15.13 23.19
N GLU A 35 1.62 15.50 22.19
CA GLU A 35 1.33 15.28 20.77
C GLU A 35 1.38 13.79 20.42
N GLN A 36 2.33 13.04 20.98
CA GLN A 36 2.42 11.59 20.79
C GLN A 36 1.21 10.89 21.42
N LEU A 37 0.83 11.29 22.65
CA LEU A 37 -0.35 10.77 23.33
C LEU A 37 -1.64 11.07 22.56
N ALA A 38 -1.76 12.25 21.94
CA ALA A 38 -2.90 12.61 21.10
C ALA A 38 -3.02 11.68 19.87
N VAL A 39 -1.90 11.27 19.27
CA VAL A 39 -1.90 10.27 18.19
C VAL A 39 -2.39 8.92 18.70
N ILE A 40 -1.88 8.44 19.85
CA ILE A 40 -2.32 7.15 20.42
C ILE A 40 -3.82 7.17 20.73
N GLN A 41 -4.29 8.25 21.36
CA GLN A 41 -5.70 8.45 21.66
C GLN A 41 -6.55 8.45 20.40
N ALA A 42 -6.16 9.20 19.37
CA ALA A 42 -6.89 9.25 18.10
C ALA A 42 -7.00 7.87 17.44
N VAL A 43 -5.91 7.07 17.46
CA VAL A 43 -5.93 5.70 16.94
C VAL A 43 -6.89 4.81 17.73
N HIS A 44 -6.93 4.95 19.05
CA HIS A 44 -7.77 4.14 19.93
C HIS A 44 -9.27 4.50 19.82
N GLU A 45 -9.61 5.79 19.73
CA GLU A 45 -10.99 6.27 19.91
C GLU A 45 -11.77 6.44 18.59
N THR A 46 -11.09 6.81 17.49
CA THR A 46 -11.80 7.30 16.30
C THR A 46 -12.10 6.22 15.27
N GLY A 47 -11.24 5.20 15.17
CA GLY A 47 -11.26 4.24 14.05
C GLY A 47 -11.02 4.89 12.68
N TRP A 48 -10.59 6.16 12.63
CA TRP A 48 -10.37 6.90 11.38
C TRP A 48 -9.00 6.63 10.78
N SER A 49 -8.87 6.90 9.48
CA SER A 49 -7.57 6.97 8.81
C SER A 49 -6.82 8.23 9.25
N LEU A 50 -5.63 8.06 9.82
CA LEU A 50 -4.81 9.16 10.34
C LEU A 50 -3.50 9.30 9.54
N THR A 51 -3.14 10.55 9.22
CA THR A 51 -1.83 10.90 8.67
C THR A 51 -1.04 11.69 9.70
N VAL A 52 0.13 11.17 10.10
CA VAL A 52 0.99 11.82 11.10
C VAL A 52 2.26 12.34 10.43
N GLN A 53 2.33 13.66 10.24
CA GLN A 53 3.51 14.32 9.69
C GLN A 53 4.42 14.83 10.81
N SER A 54 5.69 14.44 10.77
CA SER A 54 6.67 14.87 11.77
C SER A 54 8.10 14.85 11.23
N THR A 55 8.96 15.69 11.79
CA THR A 55 10.39 15.79 11.42
C THR A 55 11.16 14.53 11.79
N ALA A 56 12.36 14.33 11.22
CA ALA A 56 13.24 13.24 11.64
C ALA A 56 13.58 13.35 13.14
N GLY A 57 13.69 12.21 13.83
CA GLY A 57 14.00 12.18 15.27
C GLY A 57 12.83 12.43 16.24
N SER A 58 11.64 12.78 15.75
CA SER A 58 10.42 13.04 16.55
C SER A 58 9.78 11.81 17.24
N GLY A 59 10.39 10.62 17.12
CA GLY A 59 9.88 9.40 17.77
C GLY A 59 8.75 8.68 17.03
N LYS A 60 8.57 8.87 15.71
CA LYS A 60 7.59 8.14 14.88
C LYS A 60 7.55 6.63 15.13
N SER A 61 8.72 5.99 15.15
CA SER A 61 8.83 4.54 15.36
C SER A 61 8.41 4.14 16.79
N THR A 62 8.64 5.01 17.77
CA THR A 62 8.20 4.82 19.16
C THR A 62 6.69 4.91 19.27
N VAL A 63 6.08 5.90 18.60
CA VAL A 63 4.62 6.04 18.52
C VAL A 63 4.01 4.80 17.86
N LEU A 64 4.51 4.38 16.69
CA LEU A 64 4.01 3.20 15.97
C LEU A 64 4.10 1.92 16.82
N ARG A 65 5.21 1.73 17.54
CA ARG A 65 5.37 0.59 18.46
C ARG A 65 4.33 0.61 19.57
N THR A 66 4.12 1.77 20.17
CA THR A 66 3.19 1.92 21.28
C THR A 66 1.75 1.72 20.81
N VAL A 67 1.38 2.26 19.64
CA VAL A 67 0.09 1.97 18.98
C VAL A 67 -0.14 0.46 18.88
N ALA A 68 0.84 -0.28 18.35
CA ALA A 68 0.70 -1.72 18.16
C ALA A 68 0.52 -2.47 19.50
N GLN A 69 1.08 -1.96 20.60
CA GLN A 69 0.97 -2.55 21.94
C GLN A 69 -0.36 -2.25 22.63
N VAL A 70 -0.94 -1.06 22.40
CA VAL A 70 -2.18 -0.62 23.07
C VAL A 70 -3.46 -0.94 22.31
N LEU A 71 -3.35 -1.29 21.01
CA LEU A 71 -4.51 -1.70 20.23
C LEU A 71 -5.08 -3.04 20.73
N PRO A 72 -6.41 -3.21 20.77
CA PRO A 72 -7.05 -4.40 21.32
C PRO A 72 -6.49 -5.73 20.81
N ALA A 73 -6.39 -6.68 21.73
CA ALA A 73 -6.07 -8.07 21.42
C ALA A 73 -7.14 -8.65 20.48
N GLY A 74 -6.71 -9.43 19.47
CA GLY A 74 -7.60 -10.03 18.47
C GLY A 74 -7.80 -9.19 17.21
N LEU A 75 -7.41 -7.92 17.19
CA LEU A 75 -7.33 -7.16 15.94
C LEU A 75 -6.15 -7.66 15.10
N ARG A 76 -6.39 -7.91 13.82
CA ARG A 76 -5.31 -8.22 12.87
C ARG A 76 -4.61 -6.91 12.50
N ILE A 77 -3.33 -6.77 12.85
CA ILE A 77 -2.53 -5.59 12.53
C ILE A 77 -1.49 -5.96 11.48
N GLY A 78 -1.42 -5.13 10.43
CA GLY A 78 -0.32 -5.10 9.48
C GLY A 78 0.56 -3.87 9.69
N ALA A 79 1.87 -4.04 9.76
CA ALA A 79 2.85 -2.97 9.76
C ALA A 79 3.72 -3.06 8.49
N PHE A 80 3.65 -2.03 7.67
CA PHE A 80 4.34 -1.99 6.37
C PHE A 80 5.55 -1.06 6.40
N ALA A 81 6.64 -1.51 5.79
CA ALA A 81 7.87 -0.73 5.65
C ALA A 81 8.31 -0.60 4.19
N LEU A 82 9.10 0.44 3.90
CA LEU A 82 9.62 0.71 2.55
C LEU A 82 10.66 -0.31 2.09
N ASN A 83 11.40 -0.93 3.01
CA ASN A 83 12.45 -1.88 2.66
C ASN A 83 12.58 -3.01 3.69
N LYS A 84 13.27 -4.08 3.29
CA LYS A 84 13.46 -5.30 4.10
C LYS A 84 14.23 -5.04 5.40
N SER A 85 15.15 -4.08 5.41
CA SER A 85 15.93 -3.74 6.61
C SER A 85 15.02 -3.17 7.70
N ILE A 86 14.21 -2.16 7.35
CA ILE A 86 13.23 -1.55 8.27
C ILE A 86 12.18 -2.58 8.69
N ALA A 87 11.69 -3.42 7.77
CA ALA A 87 10.71 -4.46 8.10
C ALA A 87 11.25 -5.44 9.15
N ARG A 88 12.53 -5.84 9.06
CA ARG A 88 13.16 -6.70 10.09
C ARG A 88 13.24 -5.99 11.43
N SER A 89 13.74 -4.76 11.46
CA SER A 89 13.81 -3.97 12.69
C SER A 89 12.44 -3.73 13.34
N LEU A 90 11.39 -3.56 12.54
CA LEU A 90 10.01 -3.47 13.06
C LEU A 90 9.52 -4.82 13.59
N LYS A 91 9.81 -5.92 12.91
CA LYS A 91 9.41 -7.26 13.35
C LYS A 91 9.97 -7.62 14.73
N ASP A 92 11.21 -7.24 15.00
CA ASP A 92 11.85 -7.48 16.30
C ASP A 92 11.32 -6.55 17.40
N ALA A 93 10.70 -5.44 17.02
CA ALA A 93 10.23 -4.39 17.91
C ALA A 93 8.73 -4.44 18.24
N LEU A 94 7.94 -5.13 17.42
CA LEU A 94 6.48 -5.17 17.52
C LEU A 94 6.02 -6.49 18.16
N PRO A 95 4.79 -6.52 18.73
CA PRO A 95 4.20 -7.77 19.22
C PRO A 95 4.21 -8.88 18.16
N SER A 96 4.38 -10.13 18.60
CA SER A 96 4.58 -11.29 17.71
C SER A 96 3.39 -11.63 16.82
N ASP A 97 2.20 -11.15 17.18
CA ASP A 97 0.96 -11.30 16.44
C ASP A 97 0.73 -10.19 15.40
N VAL A 98 1.64 -9.22 15.29
CA VAL A 98 1.62 -8.18 14.25
C VAL A 98 2.29 -8.69 12.97
N GLN A 99 1.59 -8.62 11.84
CA GLN A 99 2.14 -8.97 10.55
C GLN A 99 3.05 -7.83 10.05
N VAL A 100 4.35 -8.10 9.92
CA VAL A 100 5.32 -7.10 9.44
C VAL A 100 5.87 -7.51 8.07
N SER A 101 5.81 -6.59 7.10
CA SER A 101 6.32 -6.86 5.75
C SER A 101 6.62 -5.56 4.98
N THR A 102 7.21 -5.68 3.80
CA THR A 102 7.14 -4.59 2.81
C THR A 102 5.84 -4.73 2.01
N PHE A 103 5.33 -3.62 1.44
CA PHE A 103 4.16 -3.68 0.55
C PHE A 103 4.32 -4.70 -0.58
N HIS A 104 5.51 -4.77 -1.18
CA HIS A 104 5.80 -5.76 -2.22
C HIS A 104 5.76 -7.21 -1.72
N ALA A 105 6.31 -7.48 -0.53
CA ALA A 105 6.29 -8.83 0.02
C ALA A 105 4.87 -9.27 0.37
N PHE A 106 4.07 -8.36 0.94
CA PHE A 106 2.67 -8.59 1.22
C PHE A 106 1.85 -8.82 -0.05
N GLY A 107 1.96 -7.92 -1.03
CA GLY A 107 1.27 -8.03 -2.31
C GLY A 107 1.63 -9.34 -3.02
N LYS A 108 2.90 -9.72 -3.04
CA LYS A 108 3.33 -11.02 -3.58
C LYS A 108 2.63 -12.19 -2.90
N THR A 109 2.59 -12.23 -1.57
CA THR A 109 1.90 -13.30 -0.83
C THR A 109 0.41 -13.33 -1.17
N MET A 110 -0.25 -12.17 -1.20
CA MET A 110 -1.67 -12.07 -1.57
C MET A 110 -1.93 -12.62 -2.97
N VAL A 111 -1.11 -12.26 -3.95
CA VAL A 111 -1.23 -12.78 -5.33
C VAL A 111 -1.01 -14.28 -5.37
N GLU A 112 -0.01 -14.80 -4.66
CA GLU A 112 0.28 -16.24 -4.59
C GLU A 112 -0.89 -17.03 -3.96
N GLU A 113 -1.56 -16.48 -2.95
CA GLU A 113 -2.70 -17.10 -2.27
C GLU A 113 -4.01 -17.03 -3.09
N CYS A 114 -4.23 -15.93 -3.81
CA CYS A 114 -5.45 -15.73 -4.59
C CYS A 114 -5.37 -16.26 -6.03
N SER A 115 -4.18 -16.62 -6.51
CA SER A 115 -3.99 -17.05 -7.89
C SER A 115 -4.65 -18.41 -8.16
N PRO A 116 -5.48 -18.56 -9.21
CA PRO A 116 -6.10 -19.83 -9.59
C PRO A 116 -5.10 -20.84 -10.17
N ARG A 117 -3.89 -20.36 -10.52
CA ARG A 117 -2.78 -21.15 -11.07
C ARG A 117 -1.52 -20.91 -10.23
N LYS A 118 -0.45 -21.65 -10.54
CA LYS A 118 0.86 -21.38 -9.94
C LYS A 118 1.32 -19.97 -10.32
N ALA A 119 1.31 -19.06 -9.36
CA ALA A 119 1.70 -17.68 -9.57
C ALA A 119 3.16 -17.59 -10.06
N THR A 120 3.38 -16.91 -11.19
CA THR A 120 4.68 -16.74 -11.83
C THR A 120 4.91 -15.28 -12.15
N PHE A 121 5.98 -14.71 -11.60
CA PHE A 121 6.33 -13.31 -11.80
C PHE A 121 6.83 -13.07 -13.23
N SER A 122 6.31 -12.03 -13.88
CA SER A 122 6.63 -11.65 -15.26
C SER A 122 6.93 -10.15 -15.33
N GLU A 123 8.20 -9.79 -15.17
CA GLU A 123 8.68 -8.40 -15.07
C GLU A 123 8.19 -7.49 -16.22
N TRP A 124 8.10 -8.03 -17.43
CA TRP A 124 7.79 -7.27 -18.65
C TRP A 124 6.35 -7.45 -19.13
N LYS A 125 5.45 -7.99 -18.29
CA LYS A 125 4.07 -8.31 -18.65
C LYS A 125 3.33 -7.13 -19.26
N ARG A 126 3.17 -5.98 -18.56
CA ARG A 126 2.47 -4.81 -19.13
C ARG A 126 3.07 -4.31 -20.45
N LYS A 127 4.40 -4.27 -20.54
CA LYS A 127 5.09 -3.88 -21.77
C LYS A 127 4.75 -4.83 -22.92
N HIS A 128 4.80 -6.15 -22.70
CA HIS A 128 4.49 -7.14 -23.72
C HIS A 128 3.02 -7.09 -24.15
N LEU A 129 2.09 -6.85 -23.22
CA LEU A 129 0.68 -6.69 -23.54
C LEU A 129 0.42 -5.46 -24.42
N VAL A 130 1.01 -4.32 -24.06
CA VAL A 130 0.94 -3.08 -24.87
C VAL A 130 1.56 -3.29 -26.26
N ASP A 131 2.77 -3.87 -26.32
CA ASP A 131 3.46 -4.13 -27.58
C ASP A 131 2.64 -5.06 -28.49
N SER A 132 2.05 -6.13 -27.94
CA SER A 132 1.20 -7.07 -28.68
C SER A 132 -0.04 -6.37 -29.24
N LEU A 133 -0.77 -5.65 -28.40
CA LEU A 133 -2.00 -4.96 -28.78
C LEU A 133 -1.74 -3.93 -29.89
N LEU A 134 -0.65 -3.16 -29.80
CA LEU A 134 -0.30 -2.18 -30.83
C LEU A 134 0.12 -2.86 -32.14
N LYS A 135 0.81 -4.00 -32.09
CA LYS A 135 1.18 -4.77 -33.29
C LYS A 135 -0.04 -5.35 -33.99
N GLU A 136 -0.98 -5.92 -33.22
CA GLU A 136 -2.25 -6.45 -33.74
C GLU A 136 -3.09 -5.37 -34.44
N ARG A 137 -3.01 -4.12 -33.96
CA ARG A 137 -3.69 -2.97 -34.56
C ARG A 137 -2.91 -2.31 -35.71
N GLY A 138 -1.69 -2.76 -36.01
CA GLY A 138 -0.83 -2.13 -37.00
C GLY A 138 -0.34 -0.72 -36.62
N LEU A 139 -0.41 -0.35 -35.33
CA LEU A 139 -0.07 0.97 -34.81
C LEU A 139 1.28 0.99 -34.07
N TYR A 140 2.02 -0.12 -34.10
CA TYR A 140 3.25 -0.24 -33.34
C TYR A 140 4.36 0.67 -33.85
N SER A 141 4.81 1.57 -32.99
CA SER A 141 6.10 2.25 -33.08
C SER A 141 6.70 2.36 -31.68
N LYS A 142 8.03 2.54 -31.56
CA LYS A 142 8.68 2.70 -30.24
C LYS A 142 8.12 3.89 -29.46
N GLY A 143 7.79 4.99 -30.15
CA GLY A 143 7.20 6.19 -29.53
C GLY A 143 5.80 5.90 -29.01
N VAL A 144 4.92 5.36 -29.85
CA VAL A 144 3.54 5.03 -29.48
C VAL A 144 3.51 4.00 -28.34
N ALA A 145 4.34 2.95 -28.39
CA ALA A 145 4.41 1.95 -27.33
C ALA A 145 4.86 2.55 -25.99
N LYS A 146 5.80 3.50 -26.01
CA LYS A 146 6.25 4.22 -24.81
C LYS A 146 5.12 5.08 -24.23
N THR A 147 4.42 5.85 -25.07
CA THR A 147 3.29 6.69 -24.64
C THR A 147 2.13 5.85 -24.11
N ALA A 148 1.78 4.76 -24.81
CA ALA A 148 0.76 3.81 -24.41
C ALA A 148 1.07 3.17 -23.05
N LEU A 149 2.31 2.69 -22.84
CA LEU A 149 2.73 2.12 -21.56
C LEU A 149 2.73 3.18 -20.44
N ALA A 150 3.13 4.41 -20.73
CA ALA A 150 3.08 5.51 -19.77
C ALA A 150 1.64 5.81 -19.34
N LEU A 151 0.69 5.86 -20.28
CA LEU A 151 -0.73 6.07 -19.96
C LEU A 151 -1.29 4.95 -19.09
N VAL A 152 -1.01 3.68 -19.42
CA VAL A 152 -1.44 2.54 -18.61
C VAL A 152 -0.92 2.67 -17.18
N LYS A 153 0.36 3.01 -17.00
CA LYS A 153 0.94 3.22 -15.66
C LYS A 153 0.30 4.38 -14.91
N LEU A 154 0.12 5.52 -15.57
CA LEU A 154 -0.51 6.69 -14.95
C LEU A 154 -1.96 6.42 -14.57
N SER A 155 -2.72 5.69 -15.40
CA SER A 155 -4.09 5.32 -15.08
C SER A 155 -4.19 4.50 -13.79
N MET A 156 -3.19 3.66 -13.50
CA MET A 156 -3.14 2.89 -12.26
C MET A 156 -2.73 3.77 -11.07
N VAL A 157 -1.68 4.59 -11.23
CA VAL A 157 -1.20 5.51 -10.18
C VAL A 157 -2.27 6.50 -9.74
N HIS A 158 -3.05 7.03 -10.69
CA HIS A 158 -4.13 7.99 -10.42
C HIS A 158 -5.49 7.34 -10.16
N ILE A 159 -5.57 5.99 -10.17
CA ILE A 159 -6.82 5.24 -9.98
C ILE A 159 -7.91 5.76 -10.97
N ALA A 160 -7.51 5.98 -12.22
CA ALA A 160 -8.36 6.54 -13.27
C ALA A 160 -9.31 5.47 -13.82
N ASN A 161 -10.39 5.22 -13.07
CA ASN A 161 -11.34 4.13 -13.34
C ASN A 161 -12.46 4.50 -14.32
N THR A 162 -12.48 5.72 -14.85
CA THR A 162 -13.50 6.21 -15.79
C THR A 162 -12.85 6.69 -17.09
N GLY A 163 -13.62 6.68 -18.19
CA GLY A 163 -13.13 7.20 -19.47
C GLY A 163 -12.68 8.66 -19.37
N ALA A 164 -13.49 9.49 -18.68
CA ALA A 164 -13.16 10.91 -18.45
C ALA A 164 -11.88 11.11 -17.64
N ALA A 165 -11.61 10.25 -16.63
CA ALA A 165 -10.36 10.33 -15.87
C ALA A 165 -9.14 9.97 -16.74
N ILE A 166 -9.25 8.95 -17.58
CA ILE A 166 -8.17 8.55 -18.50
C ILE A 166 -7.92 9.65 -19.54
N GLU A 167 -8.98 10.22 -20.12
CA GLU A 167 -8.87 11.35 -21.06
C GLU A 167 -8.28 12.59 -20.39
N GLY A 168 -8.64 12.85 -19.14
CA GLY A 168 -8.04 13.89 -18.31
C GLY A 168 -6.53 13.72 -18.20
N LEU A 169 -6.03 12.50 -17.92
CA LEU A 169 -4.59 12.22 -17.86
C LEU A 169 -3.88 12.46 -19.19
N VAL A 170 -4.51 12.09 -20.32
CA VAL A 170 -3.94 12.36 -21.66
C VAL A 170 -3.79 13.87 -21.88
N SER A 171 -4.81 14.65 -21.50
CA SER A 171 -4.80 16.10 -21.65
C SER A 171 -3.81 16.78 -20.69
N GLU A 172 -3.79 16.41 -19.41
CA GLU A 172 -2.94 16.99 -18.37
C GLU A 172 -1.45 16.76 -18.64
N GLN A 173 -1.12 15.62 -19.25
CA GLN A 173 0.25 15.24 -19.58
C GLN A 173 0.63 15.59 -21.02
N GLU A 174 -0.23 16.34 -21.74
CA GLU A 174 -0.04 16.76 -23.13
C GLU A 174 0.43 15.62 -24.05
N MET A 175 -0.17 14.43 -23.90
CA MET A 175 0.29 13.25 -24.61
C MET A 175 -0.13 13.27 -26.08
N GLU A 176 0.85 13.15 -26.97
CA GLU A 176 0.58 12.87 -28.38
C GLU A 176 0.03 11.44 -28.53
N TRP A 177 -1.18 11.34 -29.07
CA TRP A 177 -1.88 10.06 -29.23
C TRP A 177 -2.12 9.71 -30.70
N PRO A 178 -1.85 8.47 -31.15
CA PRO A 178 -2.08 8.08 -32.53
C PRO A 178 -3.56 8.12 -32.89
N ALA A 179 -3.86 8.63 -34.09
CA ALA A 179 -5.20 8.56 -34.66
C ALA A 179 -5.63 7.08 -34.82
N GLY A 180 -6.91 6.80 -34.57
CA GLY A 180 -7.48 5.45 -34.72
C GLY A 180 -7.31 4.51 -33.51
N LEU A 181 -6.81 5.02 -32.37
CA LEU A 181 -6.78 4.28 -31.11
C LEU A 181 -7.37 5.15 -30.00
N SER A 182 -8.42 4.70 -29.33
CA SER A 182 -8.91 5.38 -28.14
C SER A 182 -7.97 5.13 -26.94
N PRO A 183 -7.54 6.18 -26.20
CA PRO A 183 -6.76 6.01 -24.98
C PRO A 183 -7.49 5.15 -23.93
N VAL A 184 -8.81 5.37 -23.79
CA VAL A 184 -9.68 4.61 -22.88
C VAL A 184 -9.75 3.15 -23.29
N GLU A 185 -9.93 2.88 -24.59
CA GLU A 185 -9.96 1.51 -25.13
C GLU A 185 -8.64 0.78 -24.87
N LEU A 186 -7.50 1.43 -25.13
CA LEU A 186 -6.19 0.85 -24.87
C LEU A 186 -6.04 0.43 -23.40
N VAL A 187 -6.30 1.34 -22.46
CA VAL A 187 -6.12 1.07 -21.02
C VAL A 187 -6.99 -0.12 -20.60
N ARG A 188 -8.26 -0.12 -20.99
CA ARG A 188 -9.20 -1.22 -20.68
C ARG A 188 -8.73 -2.54 -21.26
N LEU A 189 -8.37 -2.58 -22.54
CA LEU A 189 -7.90 -3.82 -23.18
C LEU A 189 -6.62 -4.36 -22.53
N VAL A 190 -5.70 -3.49 -22.10
CA VAL A 190 -4.48 -3.92 -21.40
C VAL A 190 -4.80 -4.45 -20.00
N GLN A 191 -5.75 -3.83 -19.28
CA GLN A 191 -6.22 -4.32 -17.98
C GLN A 191 -6.92 -5.68 -18.11
N ASP A 192 -7.85 -5.81 -19.06
CA ASP A 192 -8.59 -7.05 -19.33
C ASP A 192 -7.63 -8.20 -19.69
N ARG A 193 -6.67 -7.94 -20.60
CA ARG A 193 -5.67 -8.95 -21.00
C ARG A 193 -4.74 -9.33 -19.84
N ALA A 194 -4.42 -8.41 -18.96
CA ALA A 194 -3.60 -8.72 -17.79
C ALA A 194 -4.33 -9.55 -16.76
N LEU A 195 -5.63 -9.29 -16.54
CA LEU A 195 -6.48 -10.13 -15.71
C LEU A 195 -6.62 -11.53 -16.33
N SER A 196 -6.88 -11.62 -17.64
CA SER A 196 -6.95 -12.92 -18.35
C SER A 196 -5.64 -13.70 -18.23
N ASP A 197 -4.48 -13.05 -18.43
CA ASP A 197 -3.15 -13.64 -18.27
C ASP A 197 -2.92 -14.17 -16.84
N PHE A 198 -3.40 -13.43 -15.83
CA PHE A 198 -3.35 -13.89 -14.45
C PHE A 198 -4.26 -15.10 -14.20
N LEU A 199 -5.53 -15.03 -14.61
CA LEU A 199 -6.51 -16.09 -14.38
C LEU A 199 -6.17 -17.40 -15.12
N GLU A 200 -5.68 -17.30 -16.36
CA GLU A 200 -5.40 -18.46 -17.20
C GLU A 200 -4.03 -19.07 -16.92
N ARG A 201 -3.01 -18.25 -16.68
CA ARG A 201 -1.60 -18.67 -16.62
C ARG A 201 -0.93 -18.42 -15.27
N GLY A 202 -1.56 -17.67 -14.36
CA GLY A 202 -0.96 -17.29 -13.08
C GLY A 202 0.13 -16.23 -13.22
N HIS A 203 0.24 -15.58 -14.38
CA HIS A 203 1.27 -14.57 -14.61
C HIS A 203 0.90 -13.26 -13.93
N TYR A 204 1.83 -12.70 -13.16
CA TYR A 204 1.65 -11.42 -12.48
C TYR A 204 2.90 -10.54 -12.56
N ASP A 205 2.73 -9.23 -12.46
CA ASP A 205 3.82 -8.25 -12.31
C ASP A 205 3.67 -7.40 -11.03
N TYR A 206 4.46 -6.33 -10.90
CA TYR A 206 4.37 -5.44 -9.75
C TYR A 206 3.07 -4.64 -9.68
N ASP A 207 2.47 -4.33 -10.83
CA ASP A 207 1.21 -3.61 -10.87
C ASP A 207 0.07 -4.52 -10.42
N ASP A 208 0.10 -5.79 -10.82
CA ASP A 208 -0.85 -6.82 -10.37
C ASP A 208 -0.84 -7.02 -8.83
N MET A 209 0.30 -6.83 -8.16
CA MET A 209 0.37 -6.88 -6.69
C MET A 209 -0.47 -5.80 -5.98
N LEU A 210 -0.84 -4.74 -6.69
CA LEU A 210 -1.59 -3.60 -6.15
C LEU A 210 -3.00 -3.49 -6.76
N TYR A 211 -3.13 -3.87 -8.03
CA TYR A 211 -4.30 -3.57 -8.86
C TYR A 211 -4.93 -4.80 -9.51
N LEU A 212 -4.59 -6.03 -9.08
CA LEU A 212 -5.42 -7.18 -9.45
C LEU A 212 -6.84 -6.90 -8.96
N PRO A 213 -7.82 -6.74 -9.88
CA PRO A 213 -9.19 -6.43 -9.53
C PRO A 213 -9.89 -7.61 -8.85
#